data_AF-A0A7X3MXR9-F1
#
_entry.id   AF-A0A7X3MXR9-F1
#
_cell.length_a   1.000
_cell.length_b   1.000
_cell.length_c   1.000
_cell.angle_alpha   90.00
_cell.angle_beta   90.00
_cell.angle_gamma   90.00
#
_symmetry.space_group_name_H-M   'P 1'
#
loop_
_entity.id
_entity.type
_entity.pdbx_description
1 polymer ?
#
loop_
_entity_poly.entity_id
_entity_poly.type
_entity_poly.pdbx_seq_one_letter_code
_entity_poly.pdbx_strand_id
1 'polypeptide(L)'
;DINYAWPTAQIAVMGAKGAVEIIFRGDIGDEDKISARTKEYEDRFMSPFVAAERGYIDEVIMPHSTRRRIARALAMLRHKETERPWKKHDNIPL
;
A
#
# COMPACT_ATOMS: atom_id res chain seq x y z
N ASP A 1 12.28 3.06 -6.01
CA ASP A 1 13.08 4.30 -5.92
C ASP A 1 12.37 5.33 -5.09
N ILE A 2 11.18 5.75 -5.50
CA ILE A 2 10.29 6.58 -4.69
C ILE A 2 8.88 6.02 -4.85
N ASN A 3 8.19 5.81 -3.73
CA ASN A 3 6.83 5.32 -3.62
C ASN A 3 5.95 6.45 -3.09
N TYR A 4 5.05 6.96 -3.94
CA TYR A 4 4.06 7.96 -3.56
C TYR A 4 2.69 7.32 -3.37
N ALA A 5 1.90 7.86 -2.46
CA ALA A 5 0.48 7.55 -2.32
C ALA A 5 -0.37 8.82 -2.38
N TRP A 6 -1.62 8.71 -2.83
CA TRP A 6 -2.61 9.77 -2.64
C TRP A 6 -3.31 9.63 -1.28
N PRO A 7 -3.96 10.68 -0.76
CA PRO A 7 -4.69 10.61 0.50
C PRO A 7 -5.82 9.57 0.48
N THR A 8 -6.34 9.25 -0.71
CA THR A 8 -7.41 8.27 -0.92
C THR A 8 -6.91 6.85 -1.14
N ALA A 9 -5.60 6.60 -1.09
CA ALA A 9 -5.05 5.26 -1.28
C ALA A 9 -5.35 4.38 -0.06
N GLN A 10 -5.74 3.12 -0.31
CA GLN A 10 -5.99 2.12 0.73
C GLN A 10 -4.97 1.01 0.57
N ILE A 11 -4.12 0.82 1.58
CA ILE A 11 -3.01 -0.14 1.52
C ILE A 11 -3.18 -1.13 2.68
N ALA A 12 -3.65 -2.34 2.35
CA ALA A 12 -3.92 -3.39 3.32
C ALA A 12 -3.59 -4.77 2.74
N VAL A 13 -3.52 -5.78 3.61
CA VAL A 13 -3.29 -7.18 3.22
C VAL A 13 -4.44 -7.74 2.38
N MET A 14 -5.67 -7.34 2.71
CA MET A 14 -6.91 -7.67 2.00
C MET A 14 -8.00 -6.65 2.37
N GLY A 15 -9.19 -6.78 1.77
CA GLY A 15 -10.34 -5.95 2.12
C GLY A 15 -10.81 -6.16 3.57
N ALA A 16 -11.36 -5.12 4.18
CA ALA A 16 -11.71 -5.09 5.61
C ALA A 16 -12.65 -6.22 6.04
N LYS A 17 -13.69 -6.50 5.25
CA LYS A 17 -14.64 -7.60 5.51
C LYS A 17 -13.92 -8.95 5.62
N GLY A 18 -13.10 -9.30 4.63
CA GLY A 18 -12.35 -10.56 4.63
C GLY A 18 -11.33 -10.63 5.77
N ALA A 19 -10.68 -9.50 6.10
CA ALA A 19 -9.76 -9.44 7.24
C ALA A 19 -10.50 -9.70 8.57
N VAL A 20 -11.67 -9.08 8.77
CA VAL A 20 -12.47 -9.25 9.99
C VAL A 20 -13.02 -10.66 10.12
N GLU A 21 -13.50 -11.27 9.04
CA GLU A 21 -13.97 -12.67 9.07
C GLU A 21 -12.87 -13.65 9.50
N ILE A 22 -11.62 -13.40 9.11
CA ILE A 22 -10.48 -14.23 9.51
C ILE A 22 -10.06 -13.94 10.96
N ILE A 23 -9.92 -12.67 11.34
CA ILE A 23 -9.43 -12.25 12.66
C ILE A 23 -10.46 -12.56 13.76
N PHE A 24 -11.74 -12.27 13.49
CA PHE A 24 -12.86 -12.40 14.42
C PHE A 24 -13.78 -13.56 14.03
N ARG A 25 -13.20 -14.69 13.61
CA ARG A 25 -13.96 -15.88 13.22
C ARG A 25 -14.98 -16.37 14.25
N GLY A 26 -14.77 -16.08 15.53
CA GLY A 26 -15.68 -16.43 16.62
C GLY A 26 -16.94 -15.57 16.69
N ASP A 27 -16.93 -14.40 16.07
CA ASP A 27 -18.04 -13.43 16.07
C ASP A 27 -18.90 -13.51 14.80
N ILE A 28 -18.62 -14.45 13.87
CA ILE A 28 -19.29 -14.56 12.54
C ILE A 28 -20.83 -14.68 12.61
N GLY A 29 -21.38 -15.16 13.73
CA GLY A 29 -22.83 -15.26 13.94
C GLY A 29 -23.49 -13.99 14.49
N ASP A 30 -22.73 -12.94 14.78
CA ASP A 30 -23.17 -11.69 15.38
C ASP A 30 -22.92 -10.55 14.38
N GLU A 31 -23.94 -10.27 13.56
CA GLU A 31 -23.85 -9.31 12.44
C GLU A 31 -23.49 -7.90 12.92
N ASP A 32 -24.00 -7.50 14.09
CA ASP A 32 -23.73 -6.18 14.67
C ASP A 32 -22.25 -6.05 15.06
N LYS A 33 -21.68 -7.08 15.68
CA LYS A 33 -20.24 -7.09 15.99
C LYS A 33 -19.37 -7.09 14.74
N ILE A 34 -19.70 -7.91 13.74
CA ILE A 34 -18.92 -7.97 12.51
C ILE A 34 -18.98 -6.64 11.76
N SER A 35 -20.15 -6.00 11.70
CA SER A 35 -20.32 -4.69 11.10
C SER A 35 -19.48 -3.62 11.83
N ALA A 36 -19.55 -3.59 13.17
CA ALA A 36 -18.77 -2.66 13.98
C ALA A 36 -17.25 -2.87 13.82
N ARG A 37 -16.78 -4.12 13.82
CA ARG A 37 -15.37 -4.47 13.61
C ARG A 37 -14.89 -4.16 12.20
N THR A 38 -15.73 -4.35 11.20
CA THR A 38 -15.41 -4.01 9.80
C THR A 38 -15.20 -2.51 9.67
N LYS A 39 -16.10 -1.70 10.23
CA LYS A 39 -15.95 -0.24 10.24
C LYS A 39 -14.70 0.20 11.00
N GLU A 40 -14.44 -0.38 12.19
CA GLU A 40 -13.22 -0.10 12.95
C GLU A 40 -11.96 -0.42 12.14
N TYR A 41 -11.97 -1.55 11.41
CA TYR A 41 -10.85 -1.95 10.57
C TYR A 41 -10.66 -0.99 9.38
N GLU A 42 -11.74 -0.58 8.72
CA GLU A 42 -11.71 0.40 7.65
C GLU A 42 -11.10 1.72 8.13
N ASP A 43 -11.64 2.28 9.21
CA ASP A 43 -11.20 3.57 9.74
C ASP A 43 -9.71 3.57 10.15
N ARG A 44 -9.22 2.43 10.64
CA ARG A 44 -7.84 2.31 11.15
C ARG A 44 -6.83 1.93 10.07
N PHE A 45 -7.16 1.00 9.19
CA PHE A 45 -6.20 0.35 8.31
C PHE A 45 -6.40 0.67 6.84
N MET A 46 -7.58 1.12 6.42
CA MET A 46 -7.85 1.45 5.01
C MET A 46 -7.42 2.89 4.71
N SER A 47 -6.14 3.18 4.98
CA SER A 47 -5.51 4.47 4.75
C SER A 47 -4.07 4.27 4.25
N PRO A 48 -3.43 5.30 3.66
CA PRO A 48 -2.04 5.20 3.24
C PRO A 48 -1.06 5.36 4.41
N PHE A 49 -1.54 5.78 5.58
CA PHE A 49 -0.69 6.22 6.69
C PHE A 49 0.03 5.06 7.39
N VAL A 50 -0.62 3.91 7.54
CA VAL A 50 0.02 2.72 8.14
C VAL A 50 1.24 2.27 7.33
N ALA A 51 1.16 2.36 6.00
CA ALA A 51 2.29 2.05 5.12
C ALA A 51 3.37 3.14 5.14
N ALA A 52 2.97 4.41 5.30
CA ALA A 52 3.90 5.54 5.43
C ALA A 52 4.69 5.49 6.76
N GLU A 53 4.04 5.17 7.88
CA GLU A 53 4.70 5.00 9.20
C GLU A 53 5.80 3.93 9.18
N ARG A 54 5.65 2.91 8.32
CA ARG A 54 6.64 1.84 8.14
C ARG A 54 7.72 2.16 7.10
N GLY A 55 7.65 3.32 6.45
CA GLY A 55 8.56 3.72 5.38
C GLY A 55 8.38 2.95 4.07
N TYR A 56 7.25 2.28 3.87
CA TYR A 56 6.94 1.65 2.57
C TYR A 56 6.50 2.69 1.53
N ILE A 57 5.87 3.78 2.00
CA ILE A 57 5.52 4.96 1.23
C ILE A 57 6.41 6.11 1.69
N ASP A 58 7.11 6.75 0.75
CA ASP A 58 8.01 7.87 1.04
C ASP A 58 7.25 9.16 1.33
N GLU A 59 6.13 9.40 0.63
CA GLU A 59 5.31 10.60 0.84
C GLU A 59 3.85 10.38 0.38
N VAL A 60 2.90 10.91 1.15
CA VAL A 60 1.50 11.06 0.75
C VAL A 60 1.32 12.44 0.09
N ILE A 61 1.01 12.47 -1.20
CA ILE A 61 0.99 13.70 -2.02
C ILE A 61 -0.42 14.05 -2.49
N MET A 62 -0.70 15.34 -2.69
CA MET A 62 -1.97 15.77 -3.30
C MET A 62 -2.05 15.38 -4.78
N PRO A 63 -3.21 14.91 -5.29
CA PRO A 63 -3.34 14.46 -6.68
C PRO A 63 -2.88 15.47 -7.73
N HIS A 64 -3.17 16.76 -7.55
CA HIS A 64 -2.76 17.83 -8.48
C HIS A 64 -1.24 18.06 -8.51
N SER A 65 -0.51 17.62 -7.48
CA SER A 65 0.95 17.77 -7.40
C SER A 65 1.72 16.64 -8.09
N THR A 66 1.03 15.58 -8.52
CA THR A 66 1.61 14.34 -9.07
C THR A 66 2.63 14.60 -10.17
N ARG A 67 2.29 15.42 -11.18
CA ARG A 67 3.21 15.75 -12.28
C ARG A 67 4.53 16.35 -11.79
N ARG A 68 4.45 17.31 -10.85
CA ARG A 68 5.62 17.99 -10.28
C ARG A 68 6.49 17.01 -9.50
N ARG A 69 5.87 16.14 -8.68
CA ARG A 69 6.56 15.15 -7.85
C ARG A 69 7.29 14.11 -8.70
N ILE A 70 6.63 13.58 -9.74
CA ILE A 70 7.21 12.61 -10.67
C ILE A 70 8.37 13.23 -11.46
N ALA A 71 8.19 14.43 -12.03
CA ALA A 71 9.24 15.08 -12.81
C ALA A 71 10.53 15.29 -11.99
N ARG A 72 10.40 15.71 -10.72
CA ARG A 72 11.54 15.88 -9.81
C ARG A 72 12.19 14.53 -9.46
N ALA A 73 11.40 13.50 -9.17
CA ALA A 73 11.91 12.16 -8.88
C ALA A 73 12.73 11.60 -10.05
N LEU A 74 12.20 11.69 -11.26
CA LEU A 74 12.90 11.24 -12.47
C LEU A 74 14.18 12.03 -12.74
N ALA A 75 14.17 13.34 -12.51
CA ALA A 75 15.37 14.17 -12.66
C ALA A 75 16.47 13.75 -11.67
N MET A 76 16.11 13.46 -10.42
CA MET A 76 17.05 12.97 -9.39
C MET A 76 17.63 11.60 -9.76
N LEU A 77 16.82 10.71 -10.32
CA LEU A 77 17.20 9.34 -10.65
C LEU A 77 17.96 9.20 -11.98
N ARG A 78 18.26 10.30 -12.67
CA ARG A 78 18.89 10.30 -14.01
C ARG A 78 20.18 9.48 -14.09
N HIS A 79 20.96 9.47 -13.01
CA HIS A 79 22.27 8.82 -12.95
C HIS A 79 22.29 7.58 -12.07
N LYS A 80 21.11 6.98 -11.82
CA LYS A 80 21.04 5.76 -11.02
C LYS A 80 21.61 4.59 -11.81
N GLU A 81 22.64 3.96 -11.26
CA GLU A 81 23.19 2.69 -11.76
C GLU A 81 22.95 1.58 -10.73
N THR A 82 22.55 0.40 -11.19
CA THR A 82 22.33 -0.77 -10.32
C THR A 82 22.80 -2.03 -11.03
N GLU A 83 23.60 -2.84 -10.34
CA GLU A 83 24.05 -4.13 -10.85
C GLU A 83 23.06 -5.24 -10.47
N ARG A 84 23.00 -6.26 -11.32
CA ARG A 84 22.26 -7.50 -11.06
C ARG A 84 23.23 -8.67 -11.07
N PRO A 85 22.97 -9.75 -10.32
CA PRO A 85 23.79 -10.95 -10.38
C PRO A 85 23.93 -11.49 -11.82
N TRP A 86 25.14 -11.86 -12.22
CA TRP A 86 25.41 -12.40 -13.56
C TRP A 86 24.63 -13.71 -13.80
N LYS A 87 23.99 -13.80 -14.96
CA LYS A 87 23.28 -14.97 -15.47
C LYS A 87 23.21 -14.91 -16.99
N LYS A 88 23.11 -16.04 -17.69
CA LYS A 88 22.92 -16.07 -19.16
C LYS A 88 21.60 -15.41 -19.57
N HIS A 89 20.53 -15.76 -18.87
CA HIS A 89 19.20 -15.19 -18.98
C HIS A 89 18.43 -15.47 -17.67
N ASP A 90 17.28 -14.84 -17.47
CA ASP A 90 16.37 -15.24 -16.39
C ASP A 90 15.49 -16.43 -16.80
N ASN A 91 14.63 -16.86 -15.87
CA ASN A 91 13.67 -17.95 -16.08
C ASN A 91 12.30 -17.51 -15.55
N ILE A 92 11.74 -16.46 -16.15
CA ILE A 92 10.38 -15.99 -15.85
C ILE A 92 9.34 -17.11 -16.12
N PRO A 93 8.28 -17.26 -15.31
CA PRO A 93 7.22 -18.24 -15.57
C PRO A 93 6.66 -18.10 -17.00
N LEU A 94 6.45 -19.25 -17.67
CA LEU A 94 5.81 -19.36 -18.99
C LEU A 94 4.31 -19.60 -18.88
#